data_AF-A0A4Q5HTP6-F1
#
_entry.id   AF-A0A4Q5HTP6-F1
#
_cell.length_a   1.000
_cell.length_b   1.000
_cell.length_c   1.000
_cell.angle_alpha   90.00
_cell.angle_beta   90.00
_cell.angle_gamma   90.00
#
_symmetry.space_group_name_H-M   'P 1'
#
loop_
_entity.id
_entity.type
_entity.pdbx_description
1 polymer ?
#
loop_
_entity_poly.entity_id
_entity_poly.type
_entity_poly.pdbx_seq_one_letter_code
_entity_poly.pdbx_strand_id
1 'polypeptide(L)'
;MNFKEGEVLYFDKPLKWTSFAVVNKIRYHICRKLGVKKIKVGHAGTLDPLATGVMIICTGKATKRIEEFQYHTKEYIATLQLGATTPSFDLEKEIDATYPTEHITRELVEEALQRFIGRIEQIPPVFSACKVDGKRAYDLARKGEDVELKAKTLIIDEIELLECNLPEIKIRVVCSKGTYIRALARDIGEALNSGAHLIGLIRTRVGDVRLEDCLSVESFPEWLDQQEIEEVINE
;
A
#
# COMPACT_ATOMS: atom_id res chain seq x y z
N MET A 1 12.34 -13.75 -21.95
CA MET A 1 11.55 -13.86 -20.71
C MET A 1 11.01 -15.28 -20.57
N ASN A 2 11.00 -15.82 -19.36
CA ASN A 2 10.42 -17.12 -19.04
C ASN A 2 9.50 -17.01 -17.82
N PHE A 3 8.22 -16.75 -18.06
CA PHE A 3 7.25 -16.56 -16.97
C PHE A 3 7.00 -17.81 -16.12
N LYS A 4 7.29 -19.01 -16.64
CA LYS A 4 7.14 -20.28 -15.90
C LYS A 4 8.32 -20.49 -14.94
N GLU A 5 9.54 -20.30 -15.40
CA GLU A 5 10.74 -20.28 -14.55
C GLU A 5 10.68 -19.11 -13.57
N GLY A 6 10.03 -18.01 -13.96
CA GLY A 6 9.52 -16.98 -13.07
C GLY A 6 10.20 -15.64 -13.30
N GLU A 7 9.37 -14.61 -13.38
CA GLU A 7 9.79 -13.23 -13.60
C GLU A 7 9.36 -12.37 -12.41
N VAL A 8 10.08 -11.27 -12.20
CA VAL A 8 9.71 -10.22 -11.25
C VAL A 8 9.47 -8.93 -12.04
N LEU A 9 8.24 -8.45 -11.98
CA LEU A 9 7.75 -7.30 -12.72
C LEU A 9 7.29 -6.22 -11.77
N TYR A 10 7.41 -4.96 -12.18
CA TYR A 10 7.09 -3.80 -11.35
C TYR A 10 6.00 -2.99 -12.04
N PHE A 11 4.94 -2.68 -11.30
CA PHE A 11 3.79 -1.96 -11.83
C PHE A 11 3.44 -0.75 -10.98
N ASP A 12 3.06 0.33 -11.64
CA ASP A 12 2.36 1.43 -10.99
C ASP A 12 0.89 1.00 -10.88
N LYS A 13 0.42 0.73 -9.66
CA LYS A 13 -0.96 0.32 -9.44
C LYS A 13 -1.87 1.54 -9.64
N PRO A 14 -2.82 1.52 -10.59
CA PRO A 14 -3.74 2.62 -10.78
C PRO A 14 -4.69 2.80 -9.58
N LEU A 15 -5.21 4.02 -9.44
CA LEU A 15 -6.18 4.38 -8.41
C LEU A 15 -7.48 3.58 -8.60
N LYS A 16 -8.14 3.23 -7.50
CA LYS A 16 -9.38 2.41 -7.43
C LYS A 16 -9.21 0.93 -7.81
N TRP A 17 -8.04 0.51 -8.28
CA TRP A 17 -7.78 -0.90 -8.53
C TRP A 17 -7.35 -1.61 -7.25
N THR A 18 -7.91 -2.79 -6.99
CA THR A 18 -7.34 -3.68 -5.97
C THR A 18 -6.03 -4.28 -6.46
N SER A 19 -5.11 -4.61 -5.55
CA SER A 19 -3.87 -5.33 -5.90
C SER A 19 -4.16 -6.65 -6.66
N PHE A 20 -5.24 -7.33 -6.30
CA PHE A 20 -5.66 -8.57 -6.97
C PHE A 20 -6.21 -8.33 -8.39
N ALA A 21 -6.87 -7.20 -8.64
CA ALA A 21 -7.32 -6.83 -9.98
C ALA A 21 -6.12 -6.67 -10.93
N VAL A 22 -5.03 -6.05 -10.47
CA VAL A 22 -3.79 -5.97 -11.26
C VAL A 22 -3.23 -7.37 -11.52
N VAL A 23 -3.08 -8.21 -10.48
CA VAL A 23 -2.63 -9.61 -10.67
C VAL A 23 -3.47 -10.36 -11.71
N ASN A 24 -4.80 -10.20 -11.69
CA ASN A 24 -5.69 -10.83 -12.66
C ASN A 24 -5.45 -10.34 -14.08
N LYS A 25 -5.32 -9.02 -14.26
CA LYS A 25 -5.05 -8.39 -15.57
C LYS A 25 -3.72 -8.87 -16.15
N ILE A 26 -2.65 -8.82 -15.36
CA ILE A 26 -1.30 -9.25 -15.79
C ILE A 26 -1.30 -10.75 -16.12
N ARG A 27 -1.86 -11.58 -15.24
CA ARG A 27 -1.99 -13.03 -15.48
C ARG A 27 -2.75 -13.35 -16.77
N TYR A 28 -3.83 -12.62 -17.05
CA TYR A 28 -4.63 -12.82 -18.25
C TYR A 28 -3.81 -12.58 -19.52
N HIS A 29 -3.07 -11.47 -19.59
CA HIS A 29 -2.24 -11.14 -20.76
C HIS A 29 -1.08 -12.12 -20.94
N ILE A 30 -0.40 -12.51 -19.85
CA ILE A 30 0.66 -13.54 -19.90
C ILE A 30 0.12 -14.89 -20.39
N CYS A 31 -1.01 -15.35 -19.85
CA CYS A 31 -1.63 -16.60 -20.29
C CYS A 31 -1.97 -16.59 -21.78
N ARG A 32 -2.52 -15.47 -22.28
CA ARG A 32 -2.83 -15.33 -23.71
C ARG A 32 -1.58 -15.35 -24.58
N LYS A 33 -0.55 -14.61 -24.20
CA LYS A 33 0.73 -14.54 -24.95
C LYS A 33 1.41 -15.92 -25.03
N LEU A 34 1.34 -16.70 -23.95
CA LEU A 34 1.91 -18.05 -23.86
C LEU A 34 1.01 -19.16 -24.42
N GLY A 35 -0.25 -18.87 -24.76
CA GLY A 35 -1.22 -19.90 -25.14
C GLY A 35 -1.56 -20.90 -24.02
N VAL A 36 -1.36 -20.56 -22.74
CA VAL A 36 -1.64 -21.45 -21.60
C VAL A 36 -2.90 -21.05 -20.84
N LYS A 37 -3.59 -22.04 -20.25
CA LYS A 37 -4.79 -21.78 -19.43
C LYS A 37 -4.49 -21.15 -18.08
N LYS A 38 -3.32 -21.45 -17.50
CA LYS A 38 -2.98 -21.04 -16.13
C LYS A 38 -1.48 -20.86 -15.97
N ILE A 39 -1.12 -19.80 -15.25
CA ILE A 39 0.21 -19.57 -14.71
C ILE A 39 0.09 -19.00 -13.29
N LYS A 40 1.09 -19.28 -12.45
CA LYS A 40 1.14 -18.73 -11.10
C LYS A 40 1.59 -17.27 -11.17
N VAL A 41 0.81 -16.37 -10.58
CA VAL A 41 1.10 -14.94 -10.47
C VAL A 41 0.68 -14.47 -9.08
N GLY A 42 1.50 -13.66 -8.42
CA GLY A 42 1.20 -13.08 -7.12
C GLY A 42 1.89 -11.74 -6.94
N HIS A 43 1.47 -10.96 -5.94
CA HIS A 43 2.07 -9.65 -5.63
C HIS A 43 2.82 -9.70 -4.29
N ALA A 44 3.85 -8.86 -4.13
CA ALA A 44 4.69 -8.81 -2.93
C ALA A 44 4.38 -7.63 -2.00
N GLY A 45 3.09 -7.47 -1.69
CA GLY A 45 2.60 -6.44 -0.78
C GLY A 45 1.33 -5.81 -1.30
N THR A 46 0.29 -5.79 -0.48
CA THR A 46 -0.99 -5.17 -0.83
C THR A 46 -0.83 -3.64 -0.84
N LEU A 47 -1.47 -2.99 -1.81
CA LEU A 47 -1.86 -1.59 -1.76
C LEU A 47 -3.38 -1.50 -1.71
N ASP A 48 -3.87 -0.59 -0.87
CA ASP A 48 -5.29 -0.28 -0.76
C ASP A 48 -5.84 0.25 -2.10
N PRO A 49 -7.15 0.11 -2.37
CA PRO A 49 -7.75 0.60 -3.61
C PRO A 49 -7.49 2.08 -3.87
N LEU A 50 -7.53 2.91 -2.83
CA LEU A 50 -7.31 4.36 -2.90
C LEU A 50 -5.83 4.77 -2.87
N ALA A 51 -4.90 3.81 -2.81
CA ALA A 51 -3.47 4.07 -2.97
C ALA A 51 -3.04 3.84 -4.44
N THR A 52 -1.94 4.44 -4.86
CA THR A 52 -1.27 4.14 -6.13
C THR A 52 0.20 3.77 -5.92
N GLY A 53 0.93 3.48 -7.01
CA GLY A 53 2.37 3.35 -6.97
C GLY A 53 2.89 1.93 -7.01
N VAL A 54 4.16 1.78 -6.63
CA VAL A 54 5.00 0.60 -6.88
C VAL A 54 4.34 -0.67 -6.35
N MET A 55 4.13 -1.65 -7.23
CA MET A 55 3.66 -2.99 -6.90
C MET A 55 4.51 -4.04 -7.59
N ILE A 56 5.20 -4.85 -6.79
CA ILE A 56 6.00 -5.98 -7.29
C ILE A 56 5.06 -7.16 -7.56
N ILE A 57 5.11 -7.69 -8.78
CA ILE A 57 4.43 -8.90 -9.22
C ILE A 57 5.46 -9.97 -9.56
N CYS A 58 5.26 -11.18 -9.05
CA CYS A 58 6.08 -12.34 -9.37
C CYS A 58 5.26 -13.35 -10.17
N THR A 59 5.90 -14.02 -11.13
CA THR A 59 5.30 -15.14 -11.89
C THR A 59 6.02 -16.46 -11.57
N GLY A 60 5.43 -17.60 -11.95
CA GLY A 60 6.13 -18.89 -11.98
C GLY A 60 6.82 -19.25 -10.65
N LYS A 61 8.08 -19.72 -10.73
CA LYS A 61 8.88 -20.05 -9.53
C LYS A 61 9.30 -18.81 -8.74
N ALA A 62 9.41 -17.64 -9.36
CA ALA A 62 9.70 -16.37 -8.68
C ALA A 62 8.65 -16.00 -7.63
N THR A 63 7.42 -16.53 -7.71
CA THR A 63 6.42 -16.39 -6.62
C THR A 63 6.88 -16.93 -5.27
N LYS A 64 7.91 -17.79 -5.22
CA LYS A 64 8.53 -18.25 -3.96
C LYS A 64 9.31 -17.14 -3.25
N ARG A 65 9.69 -16.08 -3.97
CA ARG A 65 10.42 -14.90 -3.46
C ARG A 65 9.50 -13.78 -2.98
N ILE A 66 8.18 -13.95 -3.04
CA ILE A 66 7.22 -12.91 -2.62
C ILE A 66 7.49 -12.44 -1.18
N GLU A 67 7.83 -13.37 -0.29
CA GLU A 67 8.10 -13.06 1.10
C GLU A 67 9.35 -12.17 1.28
N GLU A 68 10.43 -12.44 0.52
CA GLU A 68 11.66 -11.64 0.47
C GLU A 68 11.34 -10.15 0.21
N PHE A 69 10.65 -9.87 -0.89
CA PHE A 69 10.27 -8.50 -1.27
C PHE A 69 9.32 -7.82 -0.28
N GLN A 70 8.47 -8.59 0.41
CA GLN A 70 7.61 -8.04 1.45
C GLN A 70 8.39 -7.48 2.64
N TYR A 71 9.59 -7.96 2.92
CA TYR A 71 10.43 -7.46 4.02
C TYR A 71 11.26 -6.22 3.68
N HIS A 72 11.36 -5.85 2.41
CA HIS A 72 12.07 -4.61 2.02
C HIS A 72 11.48 -3.38 2.72
N THR A 73 12.24 -2.30 2.84
CA THR A 73 11.70 -1.00 3.25
C THR A 73 10.77 -0.45 2.16
N LYS A 74 9.79 0.35 2.57
CA LYS A 74 8.83 0.99 1.67
C LYS A 74 8.88 2.49 1.89
N GLU A 75 8.73 3.23 0.81
CA GLU A 75 8.55 4.67 0.86
C GLU A 75 7.17 5.06 0.35
N TYR A 76 6.56 6.00 1.04
CA TYR A 76 5.25 6.54 0.71
C TYR A 76 5.28 8.06 0.70
N ILE A 77 4.50 8.65 -0.21
CA ILE A 77 4.00 10.01 -0.09
C ILE A 77 2.54 9.90 0.34
N ALA A 78 2.21 10.49 1.47
CA ALA A 78 0.87 10.47 2.05
C ALA A 78 0.35 11.90 2.20
N THR A 79 -0.87 12.13 1.73
CA THR A 79 -1.61 13.37 1.94
C THR A 79 -2.67 13.10 2.99
N LEU A 80 -2.64 13.86 4.09
CA LEU A 80 -3.54 13.74 5.23
C LEU A 80 -4.43 14.97 5.30
N GLN A 81 -5.70 14.74 5.60
CA GLN A 81 -6.66 15.76 5.99
C GLN A 81 -6.75 15.77 7.52
N LEU A 82 -6.32 16.87 8.15
CA LEU A 82 -6.49 17.11 9.59
C LEU A 82 -7.91 17.63 9.88
N GLY A 83 -8.36 17.53 11.12
CA GLY A 83 -9.65 18.07 11.56
C GLY A 83 -10.85 17.16 11.31
N ALA A 84 -10.63 15.93 10.80
CA ALA A 84 -11.68 14.96 10.58
C ALA A 84 -11.16 13.52 10.58
N THR A 85 -12.01 12.58 11.01
CA THR A 85 -11.76 11.14 10.92
C THR A 85 -12.78 10.46 10.02
N THR A 86 -12.44 9.25 9.56
CA THR A 86 -13.35 8.32 8.91
C THR A 86 -13.15 6.93 9.51
N PRO A 87 -14.15 6.03 9.46
CA PRO A 87 -14.02 4.68 10.01
C PRO A 87 -12.90 3.84 9.38
N SER A 88 -12.51 4.15 8.13
CA SER A 88 -11.44 3.46 7.40
C SER A 88 -10.09 4.17 7.46
N PHE A 89 -10.04 5.38 8.02
CA PHE A 89 -8.91 6.31 8.03
C PHE A 89 -8.38 6.66 6.62
N ASP A 90 -9.28 6.58 5.64
CA ASP A 90 -9.13 7.04 4.27
C ASP A 90 -10.51 7.47 3.70
N LEU A 91 -10.60 7.71 2.39
CA LEU A 91 -11.84 8.12 1.72
C LEU A 91 -12.78 6.95 1.34
N GLU A 92 -12.59 5.72 1.83
CA GLU A 92 -13.54 4.63 1.57
C GLU A 92 -14.86 4.80 2.32
N LYS A 93 -14.88 5.60 3.38
CA LYS A 93 -16.04 5.89 4.23
C LYS A 93 -16.21 7.38 4.43
N GLU A 94 -17.44 7.78 4.70
CA GLU A 94 -17.79 9.15 5.07
C GLU A 94 -17.14 9.55 6.40
N ILE A 95 -17.03 10.86 6.60
CA ILE A 95 -16.54 11.45 7.85
C ILE A 95 -17.44 11.03 9.01
N ASP A 96 -16.84 10.58 10.11
CA ASP A 96 -17.55 10.19 11.34
C ASP A 96 -17.37 11.17 12.51
N ALA A 97 -16.32 11.98 12.50
CA ALA A 97 -16.11 13.07 13.46
C ALA A 97 -15.29 14.21 12.85
N THR A 98 -15.47 15.41 13.41
CA THR A 98 -14.74 16.63 13.07
C THR A 98 -14.14 17.29 14.31
N TYR A 99 -13.05 18.03 14.12
CA TYR A 99 -12.28 18.63 15.20
C TYR A 99 -11.75 20.01 14.80
N PRO A 100 -11.51 20.92 15.76
CA PRO A 100 -10.85 22.20 15.51
C PRO A 100 -9.46 22.01 14.90
N THR A 101 -9.03 22.96 14.05
CA THR A 101 -7.71 22.96 13.40
C THR A 101 -6.96 24.27 13.57
N GLU A 102 -7.60 25.27 14.18
CA GLU A 102 -7.10 26.63 14.36
C GLU A 102 -5.84 26.69 15.24
N HIS A 103 -5.66 25.70 16.12
CA HIS A 103 -4.49 25.57 16.98
C HIS A 103 -3.28 24.92 16.29
N ILE A 104 -3.46 24.37 15.09
CA ILE A 104 -2.40 23.64 14.39
C ILE A 104 -1.50 24.64 13.67
N THR A 105 -0.20 24.54 13.91
CA THR A 105 0.82 25.25 13.16
C THR A 105 1.76 24.27 12.48
N ARG A 106 2.55 24.75 11.53
CA ARG A 106 3.58 23.94 10.87
C ARG A 106 4.55 23.35 11.88
N GLU A 107 5.00 24.15 12.84
CA GLU A 107 5.95 23.75 13.88
C GLU A 107 5.36 22.65 14.76
N LEU A 108 4.07 22.73 15.10
CA LEU A 108 3.38 21.69 15.86
C LEU A 108 3.31 20.38 15.08
N VAL A 109 3.03 20.45 13.77
CA VAL A 109 3.06 19.27 12.89
C VAL A 109 4.45 18.65 12.86
N GLU A 110 5.49 19.45 12.62
CA GLU A 110 6.87 18.96 12.58
C GLU A 110 7.29 18.31 13.90
N GLU A 111 6.93 18.90 15.06
CA GLU A 111 7.19 18.31 16.39
C GLU A 111 6.44 16.98 16.58
N ALA A 112 5.15 16.93 16.20
CA ALA A 112 4.36 15.71 16.31
C ALA A 112 4.94 14.57 15.46
N LEU A 113 5.39 14.87 14.24
CA LEU A 113 5.98 13.88 13.34
C LEU A 113 7.25 13.24 13.92
N GLN A 114 8.10 13.99 14.64
CA GLN A 114 9.32 13.44 15.25
C GLN A 114 9.05 12.28 16.21
N ARG A 115 7.87 12.24 16.85
CA ARG A 115 7.49 11.19 17.80
C ARG A 115 7.29 9.83 17.15
N PHE A 116 7.11 9.81 15.83
CA PHE A 116 6.87 8.59 15.07
C PHE A 116 8.16 7.97 14.51
N ILE A 117 9.29 8.69 14.55
CA ILE A 117 10.57 8.17 14.06
C ILE A 117 11.10 7.10 15.02
N GLY A 118 11.58 5.99 14.46
CA GLY A 118 12.10 4.85 15.20
C GLY A 118 11.03 3.80 15.47
N ARG A 119 11.11 3.17 16.65
CA ARG A 119 10.22 2.07 17.04
C ARG A 119 8.90 2.63 17.55
N ILE A 120 7.79 2.21 16.94
CA ILE A 120 6.44 2.57 17.37
C ILE A 120 5.57 1.32 17.57
N GLU A 121 4.55 1.46 18.40
CA GLU A 121 3.46 0.51 18.54
C GLU A 121 2.27 1.01 17.72
N GLN A 122 1.81 0.22 16.76
CA GLN A 122 0.67 0.58 15.93
C GLN A 122 -0.40 -0.49 16.00
N ILE A 123 -1.64 -0.08 16.29
CA ILE A 123 -2.82 -0.92 16.11
C ILE A 123 -3.25 -0.82 14.63
N PRO A 124 -3.21 -1.93 13.86
CA PRO A 124 -3.66 -1.92 12.48
C PRO A 124 -5.13 -1.45 12.36
N PRO A 125 -5.53 -0.87 11.22
CA PRO A 125 -6.92 -0.52 11.01
C PRO A 125 -7.79 -1.79 10.92
N VAL A 126 -9.03 -1.70 11.39
CA VAL A 126 -10.03 -2.78 11.35
C VAL A 126 -10.25 -3.23 9.89
N PHE A 127 -10.26 -2.28 8.95
CA PHE A 127 -10.28 -2.52 7.51
C PHE A 127 -8.90 -2.91 6.95
N SER A 128 -8.34 -4.03 7.42
CA SER A 128 -7.06 -4.56 6.97
C SER A 128 -7.09 -6.05 6.64
N ALA A 129 -6.03 -6.52 5.97
CA ALA A 129 -5.83 -7.93 5.68
C ALA A 129 -5.31 -8.75 6.89
N CYS A 130 -5.18 -8.14 8.08
CA CYS A 130 -4.82 -8.86 9.30
C CYS A 130 -5.83 -9.99 9.57
N LYS A 131 -5.36 -11.12 10.09
CA LYS A 131 -6.23 -12.22 10.49
C LYS A 131 -6.51 -12.18 12.00
N VAL A 132 -7.78 -12.36 12.36
CA VAL A 132 -8.27 -12.61 13.71
C VAL A 132 -9.03 -13.93 13.67
N ASP A 133 -8.61 -14.89 14.50
CA ASP A 133 -9.16 -16.26 14.53
C ASP A 133 -9.31 -16.92 13.15
N GLY A 134 -8.29 -16.74 12.30
CA GLY A 134 -8.23 -17.30 10.95
C GLY A 134 -9.02 -16.53 9.87
N LYS A 135 -9.91 -15.61 10.25
CA LYS A 135 -10.68 -14.74 9.34
C LYS A 135 -10.00 -13.38 9.16
N ARG A 136 -10.19 -12.70 8.02
CA ARG A 136 -9.62 -11.36 7.83
C ARG A 136 -10.43 -10.31 8.58
N ALA A 137 -9.75 -9.38 9.26
CA ALA A 137 -10.36 -8.28 10.00
C ALA A 137 -11.33 -7.46 9.13
N TYR A 138 -10.93 -7.19 7.89
CA TYR A 138 -11.79 -6.53 6.90
C TYR A 138 -13.13 -7.25 6.64
N ASP A 139 -13.13 -8.59 6.57
CA ASP A 139 -14.35 -9.36 6.31
C ASP A 139 -15.29 -9.36 7.52
N LEU A 140 -14.74 -9.26 8.73
CA LEU A 140 -15.47 -9.13 9.99
C LEU A 140 -16.03 -7.71 10.17
N ALA A 141 -15.23 -6.68 9.91
CA ALA A 141 -15.63 -5.27 9.97
C ALA A 141 -16.84 -4.97 9.09
N ARG A 142 -16.86 -5.52 7.86
CA ARG A 142 -18.00 -5.38 6.93
C ARG A 142 -19.28 -6.03 7.41
N LYS A 143 -19.21 -6.97 8.34
CA LYS A 143 -20.36 -7.62 8.98
C LYS A 143 -20.81 -6.90 10.25
N GLY A 144 -20.12 -5.84 10.64
CA GLY A 144 -20.38 -5.11 11.88
C GLY A 144 -19.96 -5.87 13.14
N GLU A 145 -19.06 -6.85 13.01
CA GLU A 145 -18.50 -7.57 14.16
C GLU A 145 -17.37 -6.73 14.79
N ASP A 146 -17.33 -6.63 16.12
CA ASP A 146 -16.24 -5.98 16.83
C ASP A 146 -14.94 -6.79 16.66
N VAL A 147 -13.89 -6.12 16.20
CA VAL A 147 -12.57 -6.73 15.96
C VAL A 147 -11.53 -6.05 16.82
N GLU A 148 -11.11 -6.71 17.90
CA GLU A 148 -9.95 -6.27 18.68
C GLU A 148 -8.64 -6.68 17.98
N LEU A 149 -7.88 -5.68 17.54
CA LEU A 149 -6.57 -5.87 16.93
C LEU A 149 -5.47 -5.55 17.95
N LYS A 150 -4.50 -6.45 18.07
CA LYS A 150 -3.32 -6.22 18.91
C LYS A 150 -2.37 -5.24 18.23
N ALA A 151 -1.77 -4.37 19.03
CA ALA A 151 -0.68 -3.51 18.60
C ALA A 151 0.50 -4.35 18.08
N LYS A 152 1.21 -3.79 17.10
CA LYS A 152 2.41 -4.37 16.53
C LYS A 152 3.54 -3.38 16.63
N THR A 153 4.69 -3.85 17.07
CA THR A 153 5.92 -3.07 16.99
C THR A 153 6.41 -3.01 15.55
N LEU A 154 6.67 -1.81 15.08
CA LEU A 154 7.21 -1.55 13.75
C LEU A 154 8.19 -0.39 13.79
N ILE A 155 8.87 -0.15 12.66
CA ILE A 155 9.88 0.90 12.54
C ILE A 155 9.51 1.85 11.41
N ILE A 156 9.54 3.15 11.72
CA ILE A 156 9.56 4.24 10.75
C ILE A 156 10.99 4.78 10.74
N ASP A 157 11.69 4.57 9.64
CA ASP A 157 13.08 4.99 9.49
C ASP A 157 13.17 6.50 9.30
N GLU A 158 12.25 7.07 8.49
CA GLU A 158 12.22 8.50 8.17
C GLU A 158 10.77 8.97 8.06
N ILE A 159 10.51 10.20 8.52
CA ILE A 159 9.28 10.93 8.26
C ILE A 159 9.60 12.40 8.03
N GLU A 160 9.02 12.99 7.01
CA GLU A 160 9.34 14.34 6.56
C GLU A 160 8.07 15.08 6.15
N LEU A 161 7.90 16.32 6.61
CA LEU A 161 6.83 17.19 6.17
C LEU A 161 7.22 17.86 4.84
N LEU A 162 6.55 17.47 3.76
CA LEU A 162 6.78 18.01 2.43
C LEU A 162 5.99 19.31 2.20
N GLU A 163 4.70 19.30 2.53
CA GLU A 163 3.80 20.44 2.37
C GLU A 163 2.89 20.57 3.59
N CYS A 164 2.57 21.81 3.96
CA CYS A 164 1.69 22.12 5.10
C CYS A 164 0.72 23.23 4.69
N ASN A 165 -0.36 22.83 4.03
CA ASN A 165 -1.43 23.70 3.54
C ASN A 165 -2.69 23.43 4.37
N LEU A 166 -2.65 23.83 5.65
CA LEU A 166 -3.67 23.44 6.63
C LEU A 166 -5.10 23.69 6.12
N PRO A 167 -6.02 22.75 6.37
CA PRO A 167 -5.86 21.52 7.17
C PRO A 167 -5.23 20.32 6.42
N GLU A 168 -4.70 20.50 5.20
CA GLU A 168 -4.02 19.44 4.46
C GLU A 168 -2.50 19.45 4.72
N ILE A 169 -1.93 18.28 5.00
CA ILE A 169 -0.48 18.10 5.07
C ILE A 169 -0.04 16.96 4.14
N LYS A 170 1.17 17.07 3.61
CA LYS A 170 1.80 16.02 2.80
C LYS A 170 3.10 15.60 3.45
N ILE A 171 3.25 14.30 3.67
CA ILE A 171 4.42 13.72 4.33
C ILE A 171 5.08 12.65 3.45
N ARG A 172 6.40 12.55 3.54
CA ARG A 172 7.16 11.37 3.08
C ARG A 172 7.40 10.46 4.28
N VAL A 173 7.21 9.15 4.09
CA VAL A 173 7.42 8.14 5.13
C VAL A 173 8.25 7.00 4.57
N VAL A 174 9.36 6.64 5.23
CA VAL A 174 10.11 5.40 4.99
C VAL A 174 9.88 4.47 6.15
N CYS A 175 9.41 3.26 5.89
CA CYS A 175 9.02 2.35 6.96
C CYS A 175 9.23 0.88 6.61
N SER A 176 9.27 0.08 7.68
CA SER A 176 9.35 -1.36 7.64
C SER A 176 8.06 -2.03 7.12
N LYS A 177 8.14 -3.33 6.84
CA LYS A 177 6.99 -4.19 6.52
C LYS A 177 5.91 -4.09 7.60
N GLY A 178 4.66 -4.01 7.17
CA GLY A 178 3.50 -4.11 8.06
C GLY A 178 3.04 -2.78 8.65
N THR A 179 3.72 -1.68 8.35
CA THR A 179 3.26 -0.32 8.65
C THR A 179 2.00 0.00 7.86
N TYR A 180 0.96 0.44 8.57
CA TYR A 180 -0.28 0.92 7.98
C TYR A 180 -0.26 2.45 7.97
N ILE A 181 -0.11 3.03 6.78
CA ILE A 181 -0.09 4.50 6.63
C ILE A 181 -1.44 5.13 7.04
N ARG A 182 -2.55 4.38 6.89
CA ARG A 182 -3.87 4.76 7.42
C ARG A 182 -3.90 4.89 8.94
N ALA A 183 -3.29 3.93 9.65
CA ALA A 183 -3.18 4.02 11.10
C ALA A 183 -2.19 5.12 11.51
N LEU A 184 -1.09 5.31 10.77
CA LEU A 184 -0.17 6.43 11.01
C LEU A 184 -0.89 7.78 10.87
N ALA A 185 -1.78 7.94 9.89
CA ALA A 185 -2.60 9.14 9.76
C ALA A 185 -3.47 9.36 11.00
N ARG A 186 -4.22 8.34 11.44
CA ARG A 186 -4.98 8.40 12.71
C ARG A 186 -4.08 8.83 13.87
N ASP A 187 -2.96 8.15 14.07
CA ASP A 187 -2.08 8.36 15.21
C ASP A 187 -1.48 9.78 15.20
N ILE A 188 -1.13 10.33 14.02
CA ILE A 188 -0.71 11.74 13.86
C ILE A 188 -1.85 12.69 14.23
N GLY A 189 -3.07 12.42 13.78
CA GLY A 189 -4.25 13.21 14.11
C GLY A 189 -4.55 13.24 15.61
N GLU A 190 -4.38 12.11 16.30
CA GLU A 190 -4.48 12.00 17.76
C GLU A 190 -3.39 12.81 18.46
N ALA A 191 -2.13 12.71 18.00
CA ALA A 191 -1.01 13.48 18.55
C ALA A 191 -1.19 15.00 18.41
N LEU A 192 -1.90 15.45 17.37
CA LEU A 192 -2.26 16.85 17.12
C LEU A 192 -3.57 17.28 17.79
N ASN A 193 -4.27 16.37 18.48
CA ASN A 193 -5.59 16.59 19.08
C ASN A 193 -6.63 17.13 18.07
N SER A 194 -6.60 16.64 16.83
CA SER A 194 -7.50 17.11 15.75
C SER A 194 -8.01 16.00 14.83
N GLY A 195 -7.62 14.75 15.07
CA GLY A 195 -7.94 13.65 14.17
C GLY A 195 -7.33 13.83 12.78
N ALA A 196 -7.27 12.75 12.01
CA ALA A 196 -6.86 12.80 10.62
C ALA A 196 -7.24 11.53 9.87
N HIS A 197 -7.27 11.63 8.54
CA HIS A 197 -7.40 10.49 7.64
C HIS A 197 -6.62 10.76 6.34
N LEU A 198 -6.34 9.70 5.58
CA LEU A 198 -5.70 9.83 4.28
C LEU A 198 -6.65 10.33 3.21
N ILE A 199 -6.19 11.28 2.41
CA ILE A 199 -6.86 11.73 1.18
C ILE A 199 -6.04 11.43 -0.08
N GLY A 200 -4.78 11.05 0.08
CA GLY A 200 -3.92 10.59 -1.00
C GLY A 200 -2.81 9.68 -0.47
N LEU A 201 -2.49 8.62 -1.22
CA LEU A 201 -1.40 7.72 -0.86
C LEU A 201 -0.72 7.16 -2.10
N ILE A 202 0.59 7.36 -2.19
CA ILE A 202 1.42 6.85 -3.29
C ILE A 202 2.58 6.08 -2.66
N ARG A 203 2.75 4.80 -3.02
CA ARG A 203 3.97 4.07 -2.69
C ARG A 203 5.02 4.35 -3.75
N THR A 204 6.00 5.19 -3.42
CA THR A 204 7.03 5.64 -4.37
C THR A 204 8.18 4.65 -4.51
N ARG A 205 8.40 3.79 -3.51
CA ARG A 205 9.51 2.82 -3.53
C ARG A 205 9.22 1.53 -2.75
N VAL A 206 9.79 0.41 -3.21
CA VAL A 206 9.90 -0.87 -2.47
C VAL A 206 11.33 -1.43 -2.62
N GLY A 207 12.12 -1.40 -1.56
CA GLY A 207 13.56 -1.70 -1.65
C GLY A 207 14.24 -0.76 -2.63
N ASP A 208 14.88 -1.33 -3.65
CA ASP A 208 15.55 -0.55 -4.71
C ASP A 208 14.63 -0.16 -5.88
N VAL A 209 13.41 -0.70 -5.93
CA VAL A 209 12.46 -0.45 -7.02
C VAL A 209 11.69 0.84 -6.78
N ARG A 210 11.78 1.78 -7.71
CA ARG A 210 11.10 3.08 -7.66
C ARG A 210 9.92 3.15 -8.61
N LEU A 211 9.12 4.20 -8.47
CA LEU A 211 7.93 4.41 -9.29
C LEU A 211 8.27 4.61 -10.77
N GLU A 212 9.38 5.27 -11.06
CA GLU A 212 9.91 5.48 -12.41
C GLU A 212 10.32 4.18 -13.13
N ASP A 213 10.59 3.11 -12.37
CA ASP A 213 10.94 1.79 -12.93
C ASP A 213 9.69 0.96 -13.30
N CYS A 214 8.50 1.45 -12.97
CA CYS A 214 7.28 0.68 -13.05
C CYS A 214 6.58 0.80 -14.41
N LEU A 215 6.03 -0.32 -14.87
CA LEU A 215 5.12 -0.35 -16.01
C LEU A 215 3.73 0.14 -15.60
N SER A 216 3.04 0.85 -16.49
CA SER A 216 1.59 1.04 -16.31
C SER A 216 0.85 -0.26 -16.59
N VAL A 217 -0.26 -0.50 -15.89
CA VAL A 217 -1.08 -1.69 -16.09
C VAL A 217 -1.72 -1.69 -17.49
N GLU A 218 -2.02 -0.50 -17.99
CA GLU A 218 -2.63 -0.22 -19.27
C GLU A 218 -1.69 -0.53 -20.44
N SER A 219 -0.41 -0.14 -20.36
CA SER A 219 0.60 -0.37 -21.40
C SER A 219 1.25 -1.74 -21.35
N PHE A 220 0.91 -2.56 -20.36
CA PHE A 220 1.51 -3.90 -20.19
C PHE A 220 1.30 -4.82 -21.41
N PRO A 221 0.11 -4.88 -22.05
CA PRO A 221 -0.09 -5.74 -23.21
C PRO A 221 0.85 -5.40 -24.37
N GLU A 222 0.97 -4.11 -24.69
CA GLU A 222 1.84 -3.63 -25.76
C GLU A 222 3.32 -3.86 -25.43
N TRP A 223 3.72 -3.61 -24.18
CA TRP A 223 5.06 -3.91 -23.71
C TRP A 223 5.38 -5.41 -23.81
N LEU A 224 4.44 -6.27 -23.39
CA LEU A 224 4.56 -7.73 -23.43
C LEU A 224 4.70 -8.25 -24.86
N ASP A 225 4.04 -7.59 -25.83
CA ASP A 225 4.14 -7.98 -27.23
C ASP A 225 5.51 -7.76 -27.86
N GLN A 226 6.29 -6.85 -27.28
CA GLN A 226 7.66 -6.54 -27.70
C GLN A 226 8.72 -7.46 -27.06
N GLN A 227 8.33 -8.31 -26.11
CA GLN A 227 9.29 -9.16 -25.41
C GLN A 227 9.48 -10.49 -26.15
N GLU A 228 10.74 -10.93 -26.25
CA GLU A 228 11.04 -12.32 -26.60
C GLU A 228 10.70 -13.21 -25.41
N ILE A 229 9.82 -14.19 -25.64
CA ILE A 229 9.33 -15.10 -24.61
C ILE A 229 9.75 -16.52 -25.01
N GLU A 230 10.44 -17.20 -24.10
CA GLU A 230 10.84 -18.59 -24.32
C GLU A 230 9.60 -19.45 -24.55
N GLU A 231 9.55 -20.10 -25.72
CA GLU A 231 8.44 -20.98 -26.05
C GLU A 231 8.38 -22.12 -25.05
N VAL A 232 7.17 -22.36 -24.56
CA VAL A 232 6.90 -23.55 -23.77
C VAL A 232 6.91 -24.73 -24.74
N ILE A 233 8.01 -25.47 -24.78
CA ILE A 233 7.98 -26.82 -25.35
C ILE A 233 7.03 -27.63 -24.46
N ASN A 234 5.85 -27.96 -24.99
CA ASN A 234 4.95 -28.89 -24.33
C ASN A 234 5.57 -30.29 -24.45
N GLU A 235 6.17 -30.77 -23.37
CA GLU A 235 6.26 -32.23 -23.12
C GLU A 235 4.92 -32.76 -22.62
#